data_AF-A0A8B3L778-F1
#
_entry.id   AF-A0A8B3L778-F1
#
_cell.length_a   1.000
_cell.length_b   1.000
_cell.length_c   1.000
_cell.angle_alpha   90.00
_cell.angle_beta   90.00
_cell.angle_gamma   90.00
#
_symmetry.space_group_name_H-M   'P 1'
#
loop_
_entity.id
_entity.type
_entity.pdbx_description
1 polymer ?
#
loop_
_entity_poly.entity_id
_entity_poly.type
_entity_poly.pdbx_seq_one_letter_code
_entity_poly.pdbx_strand_id
1 'polypeptide(L)' 'MSQKSDVRMWRQAGKLAASGDCEGWQAIEQELRSKGFPRAKLLLDNDRIRDKLDELCKSAQEKRVDSNRA' A
#
# COMPACT_ATOMS: atom_id res chain seq x y z
N MET A 1 -8.40 7.64 -21.30
CA MET A 1 -8.64 6.34 -20.64
C MET A 1 -7.60 6.13 -19.53
N SER A 2 -7.89 6.37 -18.24
CA SER A 2 -6.91 6.05 -17.16
C SER A 2 -7.49 5.85 -15.76
N GLN A 3 -8.57 6.53 -15.37
CA GLN A 3 -9.07 6.48 -13.99
C GLN A 3 -9.44 5.08 -13.46
N LYS A 4 -9.94 4.16 -14.30
CA LYS A 4 -10.33 2.80 -13.82
C LYS A 4 -9.14 1.98 -13.33
N SER A 5 -7.98 2.13 -13.94
CA SER A 5 -6.77 1.41 -13.53
C SER A 5 -6.19 2.00 -12.26
N ASP A 6 -6.21 3.33 -12.14
CA ASP A 6 -5.73 4.05 -10.96
C ASP A 6 -6.57 3.71 -9.73
N VAL A 7 -7.90 3.66 -9.86
CA VAL A 7 -8.80 3.27 -8.75
C VAL A 7 -8.54 1.83 -8.28
N ARG A 8 -8.30 0.89 -9.21
CA ARG A 8 -7.96 -0.49 -8.84
C ARG A 8 -6.62 -0.56 -8.13
N MET A 9 -5.62 0.21 -8.59
CA MET A 9 -4.32 0.30 -7.95
C MET A 9 -4.47 0.84 -6.51
N TRP A 10 -5.16 1.96 -6.30
CA TRP A 10 -5.36 2.53 -4.97
C TRP A 10 -6.10 1.58 -4.02
N ARG A 11 -7.12 0.89 -4.52
CA ARG A 11 -7.84 -0.12 -3.73
C ARG A 11 -6.90 -1.27 -3.30
N GLN A 12 -6.01 -1.69 -4.20
CA GLN A 12 -5.05 -2.75 -3.90
C GLN A 12 -3.94 -2.27 -2.95
N ALA A 13 -3.45 -1.05 -3.14
CA ALA A 13 -2.48 -0.40 -2.27
C ALA A 13 -3.01 -0.30 -0.83
N GLY A 14 -4.24 0.17 -0.66
CA GLY A 14 -4.89 0.27 0.64
C GLY A 14 -5.11 -1.11 1.29
N LYS A 15 -5.42 -2.14 0.50
CA LYS A 15 -5.59 -3.51 1.01
C LYS A 15 -4.27 -4.12 1.50
N LEU A 16 -3.18 -3.83 0.81
CA LEU A 16 -1.82 -4.23 1.20
C LEU A 16 -1.33 -3.48 2.44
N ALA A 17 -1.52 -2.15 2.46
CA ALA A 17 -1.21 -1.34 3.62
C ALA A 17 -1.99 -1.82 4.86
N ALA A 18 -3.28 -2.09 4.70
CA ALA A 18 -4.16 -2.55 5.77
C ALA A 18 -3.94 -4.00 6.20
N SER A 19 -3.26 -4.85 5.39
CA SER A 19 -2.94 -6.21 5.83
C SER A 19 -1.77 -6.23 6.82
N GLY A 20 -0.95 -5.18 6.85
CA GLY A 20 0.26 -5.14 7.67
C GLY A 20 1.33 -6.12 7.21
N ASP A 21 1.19 -6.76 6.04
CA ASP A 21 2.27 -7.57 5.41
C ASP A 21 3.31 -6.69 4.73
N CYS A 22 2.96 -5.43 4.44
CA CYS A 22 3.87 -4.48 3.84
C CYS A 22 4.56 -3.66 4.93
N GLU A 23 5.89 -3.72 4.98
CA GLU A 23 6.70 -2.92 5.92
C GLU A 23 6.79 -1.44 5.54
N GLY A 24 6.17 -1.04 4.44
CA GLY A 24 6.10 0.35 4.01
C GLY A 24 5.67 0.50 2.55
N TRP A 25 5.73 1.73 2.04
CA TRP A 25 5.30 2.05 0.69
C TRP A 25 6.10 1.32 -0.41
N GLN A 26 7.37 0.97 -0.17
CA GLN A 26 8.19 0.22 -1.15
C GLN A 26 7.65 -1.20 -1.38
N ALA A 27 7.23 -1.90 -0.33
CA ALA A 27 6.64 -3.24 -0.45
C ALA A 27 5.32 -3.18 -1.23
N ILE A 28 4.51 -2.16 -0.95
CA ILE A 28 3.26 -1.89 -1.69
C ILE A 28 3.56 -1.61 -3.16
N GLU A 29 4.56 -0.77 -3.46
CA GLU A 29 4.97 -0.47 -4.83
C GLU A 29 5.36 -1.75 -5.59
N GLN A 30 6.14 -2.62 -4.95
CA GLN A 30 6.61 -3.86 -5.54
C GLN A 30 5.45 -4.83 -5.84
N GLU A 31 4.53 -5.02 -4.88
CA GLU A 31 3.32 -5.83 -5.06
C GLU A 31 2.41 -5.26 -6.16
N LEU A 32 2.20 -3.95 -6.19
CA LEU A 32 1.42 -3.31 -7.24
C LEU A 32 2.08 -3.52 -8.61
N ARG A 33 3.40 -3.41 -8.70
CA ARG A 33 4.14 -3.66 -9.94
C ARG A 33 3.99 -5.11 -10.39
N SER A 34 4.10 -6.08 -9.47
CA SER A 34 3.87 -7.51 -9.73
C SER A 34 2.44 -7.80 -10.18
N LYS A 35 1.45 -7.06 -9.68
CA LYS A 35 0.04 -7.18 -10.11
C LYS A 35 -0.26 -6.50 -11.46
N GLY A 36 0.74 -5.94 -12.14
CA GLY A 36 0.59 -5.30 -13.44
C GLY A 36 0.19 -3.83 -13.38
N PHE A 37 0.51 -3.13 -12.28
CA PHE A 37 0.36 -1.68 -12.17
C PHE A 37 1.73 -0.97 -12.27
N PRO A 38 2.31 -0.82 -13.48
CA PRO A 38 3.60 -0.15 -13.66
C PRO A 38 3.58 1.32 -13.27
N ARG A 39 2.39 1.95 -13.27
CA ARG A 39 2.17 3.34 -12.82
C ARG A 39 2.21 3.52 -11.31
N ALA A 40 2.26 2.45 -10.52
CA ALA A 40 2.34 2.56 -9.07
C ALA A 40 3.52 3.43 -8.64
N LYS A 41 4.69 3.24 -9.24
CA LYS A 41 5.88 4.06 -8.95
C LYS A 41 5.64 5.57 -9.17
N LEU A 42 4.93 5.94 -10.25
CA LEU A 42 4.62 7.35 -10.56
C LEU A 42 3.57 7.94 -9.61
N LEU A 43 2.57 7.17 -9.23
CA LEU A 43 1.51 7.62 -8.31
C LEU A 43 2.00 7.67 -6.85
N LEU A 44 2.91 6.77 -6.50
CA LEU A 44 3.60 6.72 -5.22
C LEU A 44 4.83 7.62 -5.18
N ASP A 45 5.11 8.39 -6.24
CA ASP A 45 6.29 9.27 -6.27
C ASP A 45 6.18 10.48 -5.33
N ASN A 46 5.00 10.70 -4.76
CA ASN A 46 4.74 11.80 -3.85
C ASN A 46 5.09 11.40 -2.41
N ASP A 47 6.02 12.12 -1.78
CA ASP A 47 6.42 11.88 -0.39
C ASP A 47 5.25 11.83 0.59
N ARG A 48 4.22 12.68 0.43
CA ARG A 48 3.02 12.61 1.30
C ARG A 48 2.27 11.29 1.17
N ILE A 49 2.22 10.72 -0.03
CA ILE A 49 1.58 9.42 -0.27
C ILE A 49 2.42 8.31 0.36
N ARG A 50 3.74 8.37 0.18
CA ARG A 50 4.68 7.41 0.77
C ARG A 50 4.55 7.39 2.29
N ASP A 51 4.59 8.56 2.92
CA ASP A 51 4.46 8.73 4.36
C ASP A 51 3.11 8.21 4.86
N LYS A 52 2.01 8.55 4.16
CA LYS A 52 0.67 8.05 4.50
C LYS A 52 0.56 6.53 4.43
N LEU A 53 1.16 5.91 3.41
CA LEU A 53 1.18 4.47 3.27
C LEU A 53 2.04 3.80 4.33
N ASP A 54 3.18 4.38 4.70
CA ASP A 54 4.02 3.92 5.80
C ASP A 54 3.27 3.97 7.14
N GLU A 55 2.57 5.08 7.39
CA GLU A 55 1.70 5.28 8.56
C GLU A 55 0.60 4.20 8.62
N LEU A 56 -0.06 3.93 7.48
CA LEU A 56 -1.09 2.90 7.37
C LEU A 56 -0.52 1.50 7.58
N CYS A 57 0.65 1.20 7.00
CA CYS A 57 1.37 -0.06 7.21
C CYS A 57 1.69 -0.26 8.68
N LYS A 58 2.28 0.75 9.35
CA LYS A 58 2.56 0.71 10.79
C LYS A 58 1.30 0.48 11.61
N SER A 59 0.26 1.28 11.38
CA SER A 59 -1.02 1.13 12.06
C SER A 59 -1.63 -0.27 11.87
N ALA A 60 -1.53 -0.83 10.66
CA ALA A 60 -2.04 -2.18 10.38
C ALA A 60 -1.19 -3.26 11.05
N GLN A 61 0.13 -3.10 11.06
CA GLN A 61 1.07 -4.00 11.71
C GLN A 61 0.85 -3.99 13.22
N GLU A 62 0.67 -2.82 13.83
CA GLU A 62 0.29 -2.68 15.24
C GLU A 62 -1.03 -3.39 15.55
N LYS A 63 -2.07 -3.19 14.73
CA LYS A 63 -3.36 -3.89 14.88
C LYS A 63 -3.25 -5.41 14.75
N ARG A 64 -2.36 -5.89 13.89
CA ARG A 64 -2.13 -7.33 13.66
C ARG A 64 -1.33 -7.94 14.82
N VAL A 65 -0.36 -7.21 15.35
CA VAL A 65 0.37 -7.57 16.57
C VAL A 65 -0.60 -7.66 17.75
N ASP A 66 -1.52 -6.71 17.88
CA ASP A 66 -2.55 -6.72 18.94
C ASP A 66 -3.51 -7.91 18.78
N SER A 67 -3.96 -8.19 17.55
CA SER A 67 -4.84 -9.34 17.26
C SER A 67 -4.16 -10.70 17.44
N ASN A 68 -2.84 -10.80 17.27
CA ASN A 68 -2.08 -12.03 17.50
C ASN A 68 -1.71 -12.25 18.98
N ARG A 69 -2.01 -11.27 19.86
CA ARG A 69 -1.72 -11.33 21.29
C ARG A 69 -2.94 -11.72 22.14
N ALA A 70 -4.10 -11.99 21.52
CA ALA A 70 -5.33 -12.42 22.18
C ALA A 70 -5.49 -13.95 22.22
#